data_AF-A0AA37SZN0-F1
#
_entry.id   AF-A0AA37SZN0-F1
#
_cell.length_a   1.000
_cell.length_b   1.000
_cell.length_c   1.000
_cell.angle_alpha   90.00
_cell.angle_beta   90.00
_cell.angle_gamma   90.00
#
_symmetry.space_group_name_H-M   'P 1'
#
loop_
_entity.id
_entity.type
_entity.pdbx_description
1 polymer ?
#
loop_
_entity_poly.entity_id
_entity_poly.type
_entity_poly.pdbx_seq_one_letter_code
_entity_poly.pdbx_strand_id
1 'polypeptide(L)'
;MEKVTGIKSVDFKITALGHGVVNWNGPTNLAQETGTTVDNHTLPKLRGYTNLTGRVKEGSGYKYRKEPTDINFKENPLYISQNCIRHHLFRAQAFDLHYAKKTNVGQVLASETGLIRGYVVPSSQNKRTSPLLLEDFVDQLGNGNFEQFGQAGERDSSSFFSKTTFGDTQYISYGSISIEQLQFISLDKKFDRQAMEITEGEGEQVALSIQNYIKSLNPNLNPQAVFHSNYVRKGTIFEEGENGILLNNDAMAILVEHALNLIKELTIRQAKSYMYVDEVIVDFNDSSKMMRIKRDESEISEEPQSEFAAYFYAK
;
A
#
# COMPACT_ATOMS: atom_id res chain seq x y z
N MET A 1 24.41 -11.17 22.31
CA MET A 1 23.74 -10.68 21.09
C MET A 1 23.73 -9.17 21.12
N GLU A 2 24.28 -8.54 20.09
CA GLU A 2 24.24 -7.09 19.97
C GLU A 2 22.85 -6.61 19.58
N LYS A 3 22.43 -5.47 20.12
CA LYS A 3 21.14 -4.86 19.82
C LYS A 3 21.20 -4.21 18.43
N VAL A 4 20.14 -4.35 17.63
CA VAL A 4 20.02 -3.66 16.35
C VAL A 4 19.82 -2.15 16.59
N THR A 5 20.73 -1.34 16.08
CA THR A 5 20.74 0.13 16.12
C THR A 5 20.60 0.72 14.71
N GLY A 6 20.37 2.03 14.61
CA GLY A 6 20.12 2.73 13.34
C GLY A 6 18.64 2.91 13.02
N ILE A 7 18.36 3.49 11.84
CA ILE A 7 17.00 3.74 11.36
C ILE A 7 16.30 2.41 11.08
N LYS A 8 15.18 2.16 11.75
CA LYS A 8 14.42 0.89 11.68
C LYS A 8 13.25 0.94 10.69
N SER A 9 12.66 2.12 10.55
CA SER A 9 11.62 2.38 9.57
C SER A 9 11.68 3.83 9.11
N VAL A 10 11.16 4.09 7.92
CA VAL A 10 10.91 5.45 7.43
C VAL A 10 9.41 5.62 7.42
N ASP A 11 8.92 6.31 8.44
CA ASP A 11 7.49 6.57 8.63
C ASP A 11 7.14 7.88 7.94
N PHE A 12 5.90 8.05 7.50
CA PHE A 12 5.48 9.29 6.83
C PHE A 12 4.00 9.55 7.01
N LYS A 13 3.64 10.85 7.00
CA LYS A 13 2.28 11.37 6.97
C LYS A 13 2.03 11.99 5.60
N ILE A 14 0.88 11.68 5.00
CA ILE A 14 0.47 12.17 3.69
C ILE A 14 -0.77 13.03 3.85
N THR A 15 -0.73 14.24 3.29
CA THR A 15 -1.89 15.08 3.07
C THR A 15 -2.18 15.11 1.56
N ALA A 16 -3.41 14.81 1.17
CA ALA A 16 -3.82 14.81 -0.23
C ALA A 16 -5.12 15.59 -0.41
N LEU A 17 -5.28 16.22 -1.57
CA LEU A 17 -6.44 17.03 -1.93
C LEU A 17 -7.13 16.43 -3.16
N GLY A 18 -8.42 16.67 -3.31
CA GLY A 18 -9.17 16.15 -4.44
C GLY A 18 -10.58 16.69 -4.55
N HIS A 19 -11.30 16.14 -5.52
CA HIS A 19 -12.71 16.41 -5.72
C HIS A 19 -13.40 15.16 -6.24
N GLY A 20 -14.54 14.82 -5.65
CA GLY A 20 -15.32 13.64 -6.01
C GLY A 20 -14.77 12.33 -5.45
N VAL A 21 -15.53 11.25 -5.66
CA VAL A 21 -15.15 9.91 -5.25
C VAL A 21 -14.30 9.25 -6.34
N VAL A 22 -13.04 8.91 -6.02
CA VAL A 22 -12.15 8.16 -6.92
C VAL A 22 -12.21 6.64 -6.71
N ASN A 23 -12.58 6.17 -5.51
CA ASN A 23 -12.67 4.75 -5.17
C ASN A 23 -14.05 4.36 -4.65
N TRP A 24 -14.85 3.77 -5.54
CA TRP A 24 -16.20 3.30 -5.23
C TRP A 24 -16.21 1.91 -4.58
N ASN A 25 -17.24 1.63 -3.77
CA ASN A 25 -17.48 0.29 -3.23
C ASN A 25 -18.37 -0.52 -4.18
N GLY A 26 -19.52 0.03 -4.56
CA GLY A 26 -20.44 -0.61 -5.50
C GLY A 26 -21.92 -0.37 -5.16
N PRO A 27 -22.83 -0.98 -5.93
CA PRO A 27 -24.26 -0.94 -5.66
C PRO A 27 -24.57 -1.59 -4.30
N THR A 28 -25.39 -0.93 -3.49
CA THR A 28 -25.76 -1.37 -2.14
C THR A 28 -27.27 -1.33 -1.98
N ASN A 29 -27.83 -2.42 -1.47
CA ASN A 29 -29.26 -2.50 -1.16
C ASN A 29 -29.60 -1.63 0.05
N LEU A 30 -30.49 -0.65 -0.15
CA LEU A 30 -30.92 0.32 0.85
C LEU A 30 -32.45 0.41 0.89
N ALA A 31 -33.00 1.05 1.93
CA ALA A 31 -34.43 1.31 2.05
C ALA A 31 -34.78 2.69 1.46
N GLN A 32 -35.91 2.81 0.78
CA GLN A 32 -36.56 4.10 0.47
C GLN A 32 -37.27 4.62 1.72
N GLU A 33 -37.59 5.91 1.74
CA GLU A 33 -38.43 6.55 2.77
C GLU A 33 -39.79 5.83 2.93
N THR A 34 -40.28 5.19 1.88
CA THR A 34 -41.54 4.41 1.86
C THR A 34 -41.39 2.96 2.35
N GLY A 35 -40.18 2.52 2.72
CA GLY A 35 -39.87 1.16 3.19
C GLY A 35 -39.60 0.11 2.10
N THR A 36 -39.71 0.49 0.82
CA THR A 36 -39.33 -0.33 -0.35
C THR A 36 -37.82 -0.37 -0.53
N THR A 37 -37.27 -1.41 -1.16
CA THR A 37 -35.81 -1.53 -1.39
C THR A 37 -35.38 -0.78 -2.65
N VAL A 38 -34.27 -0.04 -2.57
CA VAL A 38 -33.48 0.40 -3.73
C VAL A 38 -32.26 -0.51 -3.87
N ASP A 39 -32.04 -1.05 -5.07
CA ASP A 39 -30.93 -1.94 -5.39
C ASP A 39 -29.85 -1.28 -6.27
N ASN A 40 -30.17 -0.15 -6.91
CA ASN A 40 -29.30 0.57 -7.83
C ASN A 40 -28.64 1.84 -7.24
N HIS A 41 -28.57 1.95 -5.92
CA HIS A 41 -27.84 3.03 -5.25
C HIS A 41 -26.36 2.66 -5.05
N THR A 42 -25.43 3.43 -5.61
CA THR A 42 -23.99 3.14 -5.46
C THR A 42 -23.38 3.91 -4.29
N LEU A 43 -22.75 3.20 -3.36
CA LEU A 43 -22.01 3.80 -2.26
C LEU A 43 -20.50 3.85 -2.54
N PRO A 44 -19.81 4.90 -2.08
CA PRO A 44 -18.36 4.92 -2.01
C PRO A 44 -17.87 4.04 -0.85
N LYS A 45 -16.54 3.92 -0.70
CA LYS A 45 -15.98 3.25 0.47
C LYS A 45 -16.07 4.17 1.70
N LEU A 46 -16.89 3.75 2.67
CA LEU A 46 -17.10 4.46 3.94
C LEU A 46 -16.57 3.61 5.09
N ARG A 47 -15.70 4.17 5.94
CA ARG A 47 -15.07 3.43 7.04
C ARG A 47 -16.12 2.97 8.05
N GLY A 48 -16.15 1.68 8.37
CA GLY A 48 -17.02 1.15 9.43
C GLY A 48 -18.52 1.23 9.09
N TYR A 49 -18.89 1.58 7.86
CA TYR A 49 -20.29 1.69 7.46
C TYR A 49 -20.94 0.31 7.37
N THR A 50 -22.19 0.25 7.82
CA THR A 50 -23.09 -0.88 7.61
C THR A 50 -24.41 -0.34 7.05
N ASN A 51 -24.96 -1.02 6.04
CA ASN A 51 -26.25 -0.68 5.45
C ASN A 51 -27.44 -1.18 6.29
N LEU A 52 -27.20 -1.73 7.48
CA LEU A 52 -28.23 -2.25 8.38
C LEU A 52 -28.46 -1.30 9.55
N THR A 53 -29.72 -1.18 9.98
CA THR A 53 -30.11 -0.34 11.14
C THR A 53 -29.93 -1.05 12.49
N GLY A 54 -29.63 -2.36 12.48
CA GLY A 54 -29.60 -3.20 13.68
C GLY A 54 -30.97 -3.76 14.10
N ARG A 55 -32.08 -3.26 13.54
CA ARG A 55 -33.42 -3.78 13.81
C ARG A 55 -33.68 -5.08 13.04
N VAL A 56 -34.38 -6.03 13.67
CA VAL A 56 -34.80 -7.31 13.08
C VAL A 56 -36.30 -7.47 13.23
N LYS A 57 -36.99 -7.88 12.16
CA LYS A 57 -38.43 -8.16 12.19
C LYS A 57 -38.70 -9.51 12.87
N GLU A 58 -39.45 -9.47 13.96
CA GLU A 58 -39.89 -10.66 14.70
C GLU A 58 -40.59 -11.67 13.79
N GLY A 59 -40.30 -12.96 13.98
CA GLY A 59 -40.86 -14.07 13.21
C GLY A 59 -40.24 -14.33 11.84
N SER A 60 -39.66 -13.32 11.17
CA SER A 60 -39.06 -13.49 9.83
C SER A 60 -37.53 -13.45 9.79
N GLY A 61 -36.89 -12.89 10.82
CA GLY A 61 -35.43 -12.68 10.83
C GLY A 61 -34.94 -11.60 9.85
N TYR A 62 -35.84 -10.90 9.16
CA TYR A 62 -35.49 -9.84 8.21
C TYR A 62 -34.78 -8.69 8.93
N LYS A 63 -33.60 -8.30 8.43
CA LYS A 63 -32.81 -7.18 8.96
C LYS A 63 -33.13 -5.90 8.20
N TYR A 64 -33.54 -4.86 8.93
CA TYR A 64 -33.90 -3.57 8.35
C TYR A 64 -32.67 -2.84 7.84
N ARG A 65 -32.78 -2.30 6.62
CA ARG A 65 -31.75 -1.53 5.94
C ARG A 65 -31.87 -0.04 6.24
N LYS A 66 -30.75 0.68 6.15
CA LYS A 66 -30.69 2.13 6.24
C LYS A 66 -31.20 2.79 4.97
N GLU A 67 -31.59 4.05 5.09
CA GLU A 67 -31.88 4.92 3.95
C GLU A 67 -30.57 5.44 3.32
N PRO A 68 -30.53 5.78 2.02
CA PRO A 68 -29.36 6.36 1.36
C PRO A 68 -28.84 7.65 2.00
N THR A 69 -29.72 8.38 2.69
CA THR A 69 -29.43 9.64 3.38
C THR A 69 -29.00 9.43 4.84
N ASP A 70 -29.16 8.22 5.41
CA ASP A 70 -28.75 7.87 6.77
C ASP A 70 -27.27 7.49 6.84
N ILE A 71 -26.42 8.51 6.65
CA ILE A 71 -24.96 8.38 6.69
C ILE A 71 -24.37 9.56 7.45
N ASN A 72 -23.59 9.27 8.50
CA ASN A 72 -22.79 10.25 9.21
C ASN A 72 -21.33 10.19 8.72
N PHE A 73 -20.89 11.15 7.92
CA PHE A 73 -19.53 11.16 7.37
C PHE A 73 -18.43 11.46 8.39
N LYS A 74 -18.77 11.88 9.62
CA LYS A 74 -17.79 11.98 10.71
C LYS A 74 -17.52 10.63 11.36
N GLU A 75 -18.54 9.79 11.50
CA GLU A 75 -18.43 8.43 12.06
C GLU A 75 -17.99 7.43 10.99
N ASN A 76 -18.48 7.60 9.77
CA ASN A 76 -18.20 6.76 8.61
C ASN A 76 -17.60 7.59 7.47
N PRO A 77 -16.37 8.13 7.65
CA PRO A 77 -15.74 8.96 6.64
C PRO A 77 -15.47 8.20 5.35
N LEU A 78 -15.49 8.94 4.24
CA LEU A 78 -14.98 8.48 2.95
C LEU A 78 -13.52 8.08 3.10
N TYR A 79 -13.12 7.00 2.44
CA TYR A 79 -11.70 6.69 2.31
C TYR A 79 -11.35 6.08 0.95
N ILE A 80 -10.10 6.28 0.54
CA ILE A 80 -9.51 5.54 -0.59
C ILE A 80 -8.76 4.36 0.01
N SER A 81 -9.09 3.16 -0.46
CA SER A 81 -8.47 1.94 0.07
C SER A 81 -6.99 1.84 -0.31
N GLN A 82 -6.17 1.31 0.58
CA GLN A 82 -4.75 1.04 0.34
C GLN A 82 -4.52 0.26 -0.98
N ASN A 83 -5.42 -0.65 -1.36
CA ASN A 83 -5.31 -1.38 -2.62
C ASN A 83 -5.45 -0.47 -3.84
N CYS A 84 -6.35 0.52 -3.80
CA CYS A 84 -6.49 1.49 -4.86
C CYS A 84 -5.26 2.40 -4.94
N ILE A 85 -4.76 2.86 -3.80
CA ILE A 85 -3.52 3.67 -3.74
C ILE A 85 -2.34 2.90 -4.33
N ARG A 86 -2.11 1.66 -3.89
CA ARG A 86 -1.03 0.81 -4.40
C ARG A 86 -1.16 0.53 -5.88
N HIS A 87 -2.38 0.33 -6.39
CA HIS A 87 -2.59 0.16 -7.83
C HIS A 87 -2.12 1.38 -8.63
N HIS A 88 -2.43 2.60 -8.17
CA HIS A 88 -2.03 3.82 -8.87
C HIS A 88 -0.56 4.17 -8.68
N LEU A 89 0.04 3.89 -7.51
CA LEU A 89 1.49 4.04 -7.30
C LEU A 89 2.30 3.21 -8.30
N PHE A 90 1.87 1.98 -8.60
CA PHE A 90 2.58 1.06 -9.49
C PHE A 90 1.82 0.83 -10.79
N ARG A 91 1.09 1.84 -11.27
CA ARG A 91 0.16 1.70 -12.41
C ARG A 91 0.87 1.29 -13.70
N ALA A 92 2.09 1.77 -13.90
CA ALA A 92 2.90 1.44 -15.08
C ALA A 92 3.12 -0.08 -15.23
N GLN A 93 3.23 -0.79 -14.10
CA GLN A 93 3.51 -2.22 -14.03
C GLN A 93 2.30 -3.03 -13.51
N ALA A 94 1.08 -2.51 -13.68
CA ALA A 94 -0.12 -3.14 -13.14
C ALA A 94 -0.35 -4.56 -13.70
N PHE A 95 0.05 -4.81 -14.95
CA PHE A 95 -0.22 -6.07 -15.65
C PHE A 95 1.01 -6.99 -15.80
N ASP A 96 2.23 -6.51 -15.55
CA ASP A 96 3.45 -7.27 -15.78
C ASP A 96 3.52 -8.56 -14.96
N LEU A 97 2.97 -8.52 -13.73
CA LEU A 97 2.96 -9.68 -12.84
C LEU A 97 2.16 -10.86 -13.38
N HIS A 98 1.18 -10.64 -14.27
CA HIS A 98 0.45 -11.73 -14.92
C HIS A 98 1.33 -12.53 -15.90
N TYR A 99 2.41 -11.93 -16.38
CA TYR A 99 3.37 -12.56 -17.28
C TYR A 99 4.60 -13.12 -16.56
N ALA A 100 4.67 -12.95 -15.23
CA ALA A 100 5.73 -13.49 -14.41
C ALA A 100 5.65 -15.02 -14.35
N LYS A 101 6.77 -15.66 -14.70
CA LYS A 101 7.01 -17.10 -14.72
C LYS A 101 8.32 -17.38 -14.01
N LYS A 102 8.57 -18.65 -13.68
CA LYS A 102 9.84 -19.09 -13.07
C LYS A 102 11.06 -18.62 -13.88
N THR A 103 10.96 -18.55 -15.20
CA THR A 103 12.08 -18.20 -16.10
C THR A 103 12.40 -16.70 -16.18
N ASN A 104 11.48 -15.81 -15.81
CA ASN A 104 11.67 -14.35 -15.95
C ASN A 104 11.47 -13.58 -14.63
N VAL A 105 11.28 -14.28 -13.50
CA VAL A 105 11.08 -13.64 -12.19
C VAL A 105 12.27 -12.78 -11.76
N GLY A 106 13.48 -13.04 -12.27
CA GLY A 106 14.64 -12.16 -12.04
C GLY A 106 14.43 -10.73 -12.56
N GLN A 107 13.71 -10.56 -13.67
CA GLN A 107 13.35 -9.23 -14.19
C GLN A 107 12.32 -8.53 -13.30
N VAL A 108 11.37 -9.30 -12.75
CA VAL A 108 10.40 -8.78 -11.77
C VAL A 108 11.12 -8.34 -10.50
N LEU A 109 12.09 -9.13 -10.03
CA LEU A 109 12.83 -8.84 -8.81
C LEU A 109 13.68 -7.57 -8.92
N ALA A 110 14.35 -7.35 -10.06
CA ALA A 110 15.12 -6.15 -10.36
C ALA A 110 14.23 -5.00 -10.90
N SER A 111 13.15 -4.67 -10.19
CA SER A 111 12.22 -3.60 -10.56
C SER A 111 11.57 -2.93 -9.33
N GLU A 112 10.89 -1.80 -9.51
CA GLU A 112 10.07 -1.16 -8.47
C GLU A 112 9.02 -2.11 -7.89
N THR A 113 8.39 -2.95 -8.74
CA THR A 113 7.41 -3.95 -8.28
C THR A 113 8.08 -5.01 -7.41
N GLY A 114 9.26 -5.48 -7.81
CA GLY A 114 10.04 -6.45 -7.06
C GLY A 114 10.50 -5.94 -5.70
N LEU A 115 11.04 -4.71 -5.66
CA LEU A 115 11.74 -4.18 -4.49
C LEU A 115 10.81 -3.45 -3.51
N ILE A 116 9.74 -2.79 -3.99
CA ILE A 116 8.87 -1.92 -3.18
C ILE A 116 7.43 -2.46 -3.09
N ARG A 117 6.81 -2.82 -4.22
CA ARG A 117 5.40 -3.27 -4.23
C ARG A 117 5.19 -4.65 -3.61
N GLY A 118 6.18 -5.53 -3.74
CA GLY A 118 6.03 -6.94 -3.46
C GLY A 118 5.21 -7.68 -4.53
N TYR A 119 5.35 -9.00 -4.55
CA TYR A 119 4.72 -9.84 -5.55
C TYR A 119 4.50 -11.26 -5.05
N VAL A 120 3.65 -11.98 -5.77
CA VAL A 120 3.44 -13.42 -5.64
C VAL A 120 3.36 -13.99 -7.06
N VAL A 121 4.12 -15.06 -7.32
CA VAL A 121 4.06 -15.83 -8.57
C VAL A 121 3.20 -17.07 -8.31
N PRO A 122 1.95 -17.15 -8.81
CA PRO A 122 1.02 -18.21 -8.45
C PRO A 122 1.54 -19.62 -8.77
N SER A 123 2.24 -19.79 -9.89
CA SER A 123 2.68 -21.11 -10.36
C SER A 123 3.84 -21.71 -9.56
N SER A 124 4.75 -20.87 -9.05
CA SER A 124 5.95 -21.31 -8.31
C SER A 124 5.89 -21.01 -6.82
N GLN A 125 4.86 -20.29 -6.37
CA GLN A 125 4.70 -19.80 -4.99
C GLN A 125 5.83 -18.86 -4.51
N ASN A 126 6.71 -18.43 -5.43
CA ASN A 126 7.70 -17.40 -5.13
C ASN A 126 7.02 -16.11 -4.74
N LYS A 127 7.50 -15.47 -3.69
CA LYS A 127 6.87 -14.28 -3.14
C LYS A 127 7.87 -13.37 -2.48
N ARG A 128 7.55 -12.09 -2.47
CA ARG A 128 8.27 -11.07 -1.72
C ARG A 128 7.27 -10.13 -1.06
N THR A 129 7.37 -10.02 0.26
CA THR A 129 6.55 -9.10 1.04
C THR A 129 6.90 -7.66 0.69
N SER A 130 5.89 -6.82 0.54
CA SER A 130 6.06 -5.38 0.37
C SER A 130 6.68 -4.75 1.62
N PRO A 131 7.83 -4.07 1.54
CA PRO A 131 8.33 -3.27 2.65
C PRO A 131 7.50 -2.01 2.90
N LEU A 132 6.70 -1.57 1.92
CA LEU A 132 5.83 -0.40 2.02
C LEU A 132 4.48 -0.76 2.65
N LEU A 133 4.18 -0.16 3.80
CA LEU A 133 2.88 -0.16 4.46
C LEU A 133 2.19 1.18 4.22
N LEU A 134 0.90 1.14 3.88
CA LEU A 134 0.04 2.32 3.75
C LEU A 134 -1.25 2.07 4.51
N GLU A 135 -1.66 3.05 5.31
CA GLU A 135 -3.02 3.13 5.80
C GLU A 135 -3.95 3.55 4.65
N ASP A 136 -5.24 3.53 4.95
CA ASP A 136 -6.22 4.09 4.04
C ASP A 136 -6.15 5.62 4.07
N PHE A 137 -6.52 6.27 2.96
CA PHE A 137 -6.55 7.72 2.84
C PHE A 137 -7.93 8.18 3.29
N VAL A 138 -8.04 8.72 4.50
CA VAL A 138 -9.33 9.03 5.14
C VAL A 138 -9.65 10.50 4.93
N ASP A 139 -10.84 10.78 4.38
CA ASP A 139 -11.33 12.14 4.18
C ASP A 139 -11.58 12.85 5.52
N GLN A 140 -11.25 14.12 5.56
CA GLN A 140 -11.37 14.99 6.73
C GLN A 140 -12.53 15.97 6.61
N LEU A 141 -13.03 16.23 5.40
CA LEU A 141 -14.03 17.28 5.16
C LEU A 141 -15.47 16.76 5.30
N GLY A 142 -15.74 15.53 4.82
CA GLY A 142 -17.07 14.93 4.92
C GLY A 142 -18.12 15.60 4.06
N ASN A 143 -17.72 16.23 2.93
CA ASN A 143 -18.60 16.94 1.99
C ASN A 143 -19.41 15.98 1.09
N GLY A 144 -20.04 14.98 1.70
CA GLY A 144 -20.83 13.96 1.01
C GLY A 144 -22.31 14.30 0.99
N ASN A 145 -23.02 13.89 -0.05
CA ASN A 145 -24.47 14.00 -0.15
C ASN A 145 -25.07 12.88 -1.01
N PHE A 146 -26.38 12.67 -0.87
CA PHE A 146 -27.15 11.89 -1.83
C PHE A 146 -27.29 12.68 -3.14
N GLU A 147 -27.07 12.02 -4.27
CA GLU A 147 -27.26 12.61 -5.59
C GLU A 147 -28.05 11.66 -6.50
N GLN A 148 -29.11 12.21 -7.10
CA GLN A 148 -29.98 11.51 -8.03
C GLN A 148 -29.52 11.78 -9.46
N PHE A 149 -29.37 10.72 -10.24
CA PHE A 149 -29.02 10.76 -11.65
C PHE A 149 -30.16 10.20 -12.50
N GLY A 150 -30.15 10.58 -13.78
CA GLY A 150 -31.08 10.05 -14.78
C GLY A 150 -30.40 9.89 -16.14
N GLN A 151 -30.94 9.00 -16.96
CA GLN A 151 -30.58 8.88 -18.38
C GLN A 151 -31.45 9.83 -19.21
N ALA A 152 -30.85 10.49 -20.21
CA ALA A 152 -31.59 11.28 -21.18
C ALA A 152 -32.13 10.36 -22.29
N GLY A 153 -33.42 10.48 -22.62
CA GLY A 153 -34.06 9.68 -23.67
C GLY A 153 -35.26 8.88 -23.17
N GLU A 154 -35.40 7.63 -23.61
CA GLU A 154 -36.50 6.74 -23.20
C GLU A 154 -36.51 6.55 -21.68
N ARG A 155 -37.70 6.74 -21.10
CA ARG A 155 -37.93 6.62 -19.65
C ARG A 155 -38.47 5.24 -19.36
N ASP A 156 -37.62 4.38 -18.84
CA ASP A 156 -37.99 3.09 -18.26
C ASP A 156 -37.75 3.07 -16.74
N SER A 157 -38.08 1.95 -16.09
CA SER A 157 -37.91 1.77 -14.64
C SER A 157 -36.44 1.76 -14.18
N SER A 158 -35.48 1.65 -15.10
CA SER A 158 -34.04 1.62 -14.80
C SER A 158 -33.31 2.93 -15.12
N SER A 159 -34.03 3.90 -15.69
CA SER A 159 -33.48 5.17 -16.17
C SER A 159 -33.00 6.09 -15.05
N PHE A 160 -33.48 5.90 -13.83
CA PHE A 160 -33.06 6.64 -12.64
C PHE A 160 -32.18 5.78 -11.74
N PHE A 161 -31.02 6.32 -11.37
CA PHE A 161 -30.10 5.70 -10.41
C PHE A 161 -29.55 6.78 -9.47
N SER A 162 -29.05 6.40 -8.31
CA SER A 162 -28.52 7.36 -7.35
C SER A 162 -27.18 6.91 -6.80
N LYS A 163 -26.43 7.87 -6.25
CA LYS A 163 -25.14 7.62 -5.60
C LYS A 163 -24.98 8.53 -4.40
N THR A 164 -24.15 8.12 -3.46
CA THR A 164 -23.57 9.05 -2.48
C THR A 164 -22.30 9.63 -3.09
N THR A 165 -22.35 10.91 -3.46
CA THR A 165 -21.24 11.64 -4.08
C THR A 165 -20.59 12.60 -3.09
N PHE A 166 -19.45 13.17 -3.46
CA PHE A 166 -18.66 14.06 -2.63
C PHE A 166 -18.21 15.26 -3.48
N GLY A 167 -18.13 16.43 -2.86
CA GLY A 167 -17.48 17.61 -3.45
C GLY A 167 -15.98 17.59 -3.23
N ASP A 168 -15.43 18.69 -2.70
CA ASP A 168 -14.01 18.78 -2.34
C ASP A 168 -13.68 17.82 -1.21
N THR A 169 -12.50 17.20 -1.30
CA THR A 169 -12.01 16.21 -0.35
C THR A 169 -10.59 16.53 0.10
N GLN A 170 -10.29 16.22 1.37
CA GLN A 170 -8.94 16.31 1.92
C GLN A 170 -8.67 15.03 2.68
N TYR A 171 -7.66 14.28 2.25
CA TYR A 171 -7.30 13.01 2.85
C TYR A 171 -6.06 13.13 3.72
N ILE A 172 -6.07 12.44 4.85
CA ILE A 172 -4.88 12.19 5.67
C ILE A 172 -4.63 10.68 5.69
N SER A 173 -3.36 10.30 5.56
CA SER A 173 -2.91 8.92 5.72
C SER A 173 -1.53 8.84 6.34
N TYR A 174 -1.18 7.65 6.84
CA TYR A 174 0.14 7.34 7.36
C TYR A 174 0.68 6.10 6.65
N GLY A 175 2.00 5.99 6.56
CA GLY A 175 2.66 4.80 6.06
C GLY A 175 4.05 4.63 6.64
N SER A 176 4.66 3.50 6.30
CA SER A 176 6.00 3.15 6.79
C SER A 176 6.71 2.25 5.80
N ILE A 177 8.00 2.50 5.58
CA ILE A 177 8.91 1.62 4.85
C ILE A 177 9.72 0.84 5.87
N SER A 178 9.55 -0.48 5.89
CA SER A 178 10.31 -1.39 6.76
C SER A 178 11.72 -1.62 6.22
N ILE A 179 12.74 -1.18 6.96
CA ILE A 179 14.15 -1.35 6.57
C ILE A 179 14.54 -2.82 6.52
N GLU A 180 14.07 -3.63 7.47
CA GLU A 180 14.34 -5.06 7.50
C GLU A 180 13.83 -5.78 6.23
N GLN A 181 12.60 -5.50 5.82
CA GLN A 181 12.00 -6.15 4.65
C GLN A 181 12.57 -5.62 3.34
N LEU A 182 12.95 -4.34 3.30
CA LEU A 182 13.51 -3.71 2.11
C LEU A 182 14.94 -4.19 1.86
N GLN A 183 15.79 -4.24 2.90
CA GLN A 183 17.23 -4.49 2.74
C GLN A 183 17.59 -5.93 2.37
N PHE A 184 16.76 -6.90 2.73
CA PHE A 184 17.08 -8.31 2.57
C PHE A 184 16.14 -8.99 1.56
N ILE A 185 16.73 -9.80 0.68
CA ILE A 185 16.03 -10.54 -0.36
C ILE A 185 16.38 -12.01 -0.21
N SER A 186 15.43 -12.80 0.33
CA SER A 186 15.62 -14.25 0.47
C SER A 186 15.50 -14.95 -0.88
N LEU A 187 16.44 -15.86 -1.16
CA LEU A 187 16.42 -16.76 -2.31
C LEU A 187 16.19 -18.22 -1.85
N ASP A 188 15.85 -18.42 -0.58
CA ASP A 188 15.79 -19.72 0.08
C ASP A 188 14.35 -20.15 0.35
N LYS A 189 14.09 -21.45 0.20
CA LYS A 189 12.82 -22.06 0.58
C LYS A 189 12.73 -22.35 2.08
N LYS A 190 13.86 -22.36 2.82
CA LYS A 190 13.94 -22.76 4.24
C LYS A 190 12.89 -22.09 5.14
N PHE A 191 12.58 -20.81 4.90
CA PHE A 191 11.63 -20.02 5.71
C PHE A 191 10.40 -19.55 4.93
N ASP A 192 10.02 -20.28 3.87
CA ASP A 192 8.84 -19.99 3.04
C ASP A 192 8.78 -18.54 2.53
N ARG A 193 9.93 -17.95 2.17
CA ARG A 193 10.06 -16.56 1.72
C ARG A 193 10.94 -16.40 0.48
N GLN A 194 11.09 -17.48 -0.28
CA GLN A 194 11.87 -17.49 -1.51
C GLN A 194 11.30 -16.50 -2.54
N ALA A 195 12.05 -15.42 -2.80
CA ALA A 195 11.72 -14.43 -3.82
C ALA A 195 11.88 -15.00 -5.24
N MET A 196 12.90 -15.82 -5.46
CA MET A 196 13.21 -16.47 -6.72
C MET A 196 13.95 -17.77 -6.45
N GLU A 197 13.65 -18.82 -7.22
CA GLU A 197 14.46 -20.04 -7.22
C GLU A 197 15.72 -19.80 -8.05
N ILE A 198 16.88 -20.15 -7.49
CA ILE A 198 18.19 -19.98 -8.12
C ILE A 198 18.93 -21.32 -8.24
N THR A 199 19.81 -21.43 -9.23
CA THR A 199 20.83 -22.47 -9.32
C THR A 199 22.20 -21.97 -8.83
N GLU A 200 23.19 -22.86 -8.74
CA GLU A 200 24.54 -22.50 -8.29
C GLU A 200 25.18 -21.47 -9.24
N GLY A 201 25.69 -20.36 -8.68
CA GLY A 201 26.26 -19.24 -9.44
C GLY A 201 25.25 -18.18 -9.92
N GLU A 202 23.94 -18.47 -9.93
CA GLU A 202 22.92 -17.47 -10.34
C GLU A 202 22.73 -16.36 -9.32
N GLY A 203 23.00 -16.62 -8.03
CA GLY A 203 22.81 -15.63 -6.95
C GLY A 203 23.57 -14.32 -7.18
N GLU A 204 24.82 -14.40 -7.65
CA GLU A 204 25.65 -13.23 -7.97
C GLU A 204 25.11 -12.44 -9.18
N GLN A 205 24.58 -13.14 -10.19
CA GLN A 205 24.00 -12.51 -11.38
C GLN A 205 22.71 -11.75 -11.04
N VAL A 206 21.89 -12.33 -10.17
CA VAL A 206 20.68 -11.68 -9.65
C VAL A 206 21.05 -10.44 -8.83
N ALA A 207 22.05 -10.54 -7.97
CA ALA A 207 22.55 -9.42 -7.17
C ALA A 207 23.05 -8.27 -8.06
N LEU A 208 23.84 -8.58 -9.09
CA LEU A 208 24.31 -7.60 -10.08
C LEU A 208 23.14 -6.93 -10.81
N SER A 209 22.12 -7.69 -11.20
CA SER A 209 20.93 -7.15 -11.89
C SER A 209 20.16 -6.16 -11.00
N ILE A 210 19.99 -6.50 -9.71
CA ILE A 210 19.37 -5.62 -8.72
C ILE A 210 20.22 -4.37 -8.50
N GLN A 211 21.54 -4.52 -8.35
CA GLN A 211 22.46 -3.39 -8.18
C GLN A 211 22.38 -2.42 -9.35
N ASN A 212 22.38 -2.94 -10.59
CA ASN A 212 22.29 -2.13 -11.80
C ASN A 212 20.96 -1.37 -11.88
N TYR A 213 19.84 -2.03 -11.54
CA TYR A 213 18.55 -1.37 -11.45
C TYR A 213 18.58 -0.23 -10.43
N ILE A 214 19.06 -0.48 -9.20
CA ILE A 214 19.11 0.54 -8.14
C ILE A 214 20.03 1.71 -8.56
N LYS A 215 21.20 1.42 -9.16
CA LYS A 215 22.12 2.45 -9.67
C LYS A 215 21.48 3.31 -10.75
N SER A 216 20.58 2.75 -11.56
CA SER A 216 19.87 3.49 -12.61
C SER A 216 18.89 4.53 -12.04
N LEU A 217 18.41 4.34 -10.80
CA LEU A 217 17.53 5.30 -10.12
C LEU A 217 18.30 6.53 -9.61
N ASN A 218 19.56 6.34 -9.20
CA ASN A 218 20.44 7.45 -8.81
C ASN A 218 21.91 7.15 -9.15
N PRO A 219 22.42 7.68 -10.27
CA PRO A 219 23.81 7.44 -10.70
C PRO A 219 24.89 8.00 -9.75
N ASN A 220 24.54 8.91 -8.83
CA ASN A 220 25.51 9.59 -7.97
C ASN A 220 25.94 8.77 -6.74
N LEU A 221 25.14 7.78 -6.34
CA LEU A 221 25.41 6.93 -5.17
C LEU A 221 25.96 5.57 -5.56
N ASN A 222 26.54 4.82 -4.61
CA ASN A 222 27.21 3.54 -4.89
C ASN A 222 26.46 2.37 -4.23
N PRO A 223 25.27 2.01 -4.76
CA PRO A 223 24.53 0.87 -4.27
C PRO A 223 25.32 -0.42 -4.45
N GLN A 224 25.23 -1.28 -3.45
CA GLN A 224 25.75 -2.64 -3.49
C GLN A 224 24.64 -3.61 -3.11
N ALA A 225 24.52 -4.67 -3.90
CA ALA A 225 23.69 -5.82 -3.59
C ALA A 225 24.62 -7.04 -3.53
N VAL A 226 24.78 -7.61 -2.34
CA VAL A 226 25.75 -8.69 -2.11
C VAL A 226 25.00 -9.99 -1.86
N PHE A 227 25.29 -11.00 -2.67
CA PHE A 227 24.81 -12.36 -2.45
C PHE A 227 25.66 -13.06 -1.40
N HIS A 228 25.01 -13.84 -0.53
CA HIS A 228 25.68 -14.80 0.34
C HIS A 228 24.84 -16.08 0.45
N SER A 229 25.51 -17.21 0.58
CA SER A 229 24.85 -18.51 0.75
C SER A 229 24.19 -18.68 2.12
N ASN A 230 24.58 -17.86 3.09
CA ASN A 230 24.09 -17.93 4.47
C ASN A 230 24.06 -16.56 5.15
N TYR A 231 22.93 -15.86 5.03
CA TYR A 231 22.64 -14.66 5.81
C TYR A 231 21.86 -15.01 7.06
N VAL A 232 22.37 -14.59 8.22
CA VAL A 232 21.78 -14.84 9.52
C VAL A 232 21.15 -13.57 10.05
N ARG A 233 19.91 -13.67 10.55
CA ARG A 233 19.24 -12.56 11.22
C ARG A 233 19.84 -12.31 12.60
N LYS A 234 20.24 -11.06 12.88
CA LYS A 234 20.69 -10.63 14.20
C LYS A 234 19.61 -10.89 15.25
N GLY A 235 20.03 -11.40 16.41
CA GLY A 235 19.13 -11.70 17.53
C GLY A 235 18.61 -13.15 17.57
N THR A 236 19.02 -14.01 16.62
CA THR A 236 18.66 -15.43 16.64
C THR A 236 19.60 -16.23 17.56
N ILE A 237 19.08 -17.30 18.17
CA ILE A 237 19.84 -18.13 19.13
C ILE A 237 20.65 -19.21 18.40
N PHE A 238 20.09 -19.81 17.35
CA PHE A 238 20.68 -20.93 16.62
C PHE A 238 21.51 -20.50 15.40
N GLU A 239 21.50 -19.20 15.08
CA GLU A 239 22.24 -18.62 13.94
C GLU A 239 22.00 -19.33 12.60
N GLU A 240 20.80 -19.90 12.43
CA GLU A 240 20.34 -20.49 11.17
C GLU A 240 20.06 -19.37 10.16
N GLY A 241 20.76 -19.40 9.04
CA GLY A 241 20.60 -18.44 7.96
C GLY A 241 19.91 -19.00 6.73
N GLU A 242 19.77 -18.13 5.74
CA GLU A 242 19.18 -18.40 4.44
C GLU A 242 20.04 -17.78 3.33
N ASN A 243 20.06 -18.40 2.16
CA ASN A 243 20.70 -17.78 1.00
C ASN A 243 19.90 -16.53 0.57
N GLY A 244 20.60 -15.49 0.14
CA GLY A 244 19.93 -14.24 -0.17
C GLY A 244 20.88 -13.12 -0.54
N ILE A 245 20.29 -11.95 -0.73
CA ILE A 245 20.98 -10.74 -1.13
C ILE A 245 20.71 -9.65 -0.09
N LEU A 246 21.77 -8.99 0.36
CA LEU A 246 21.72 -7.85 1.28
C LEU A 246 22.12 -6.57 0.57
N LEU A 247 21.32 -5.52 0.77
CA LEU A 247 21.55 -4.18 0.23
C LEU A 247 22.35 -3.32 1.22
N ASN A 248 23.31 -2.55 0.72
CA ASN A 248 24.05 -1.58 1.53
C ASN A 248 23.25 -0.29 1.81
N ASN A 249 23.82 0.60 2.62
CA ASN A 249 23.17 1.85 3.03
C ASN A 249 22.79 2.76 1.84
N ASP A 250 23.66 2.87 0.83
CA ASP A 250 23.38 3.64 -0.40
C ASP A 250 22.19 3.06 -1.19
N ALA A 251 22.16 1.74 -1.38
CA ALA A 251 21.05 1.08 -2.05
C ALA A 251 19.71 1.29 -1.32
N MET A 252 19.77 1.26 0.02
CA MET A 252 18.62 1.56 0.88
C MET A 252 18.16 3.01 0.74
N ALA A 253 19.08 3.97 0.77
CA ALA A 253 18.77 5.39 0.61
C ALA A 253 18.06 5.66 -0.71
N ILE A 254 18.57 5.09 -1.82
CA ILE A 254 17.98 5.23 -3.15
C ILE A 254 16.56 4.68 -3.20
N LEU A 255 16.34 3.47 -2.67
CA LEU A 255 15.01 2.84 -2.71
C LEU A 255 14.00 3.55 -1.82
N VAL A 256 14.42 4.04 -0.65
CA VAL A 256 13.59 4.86 0.24
C VAL A 256 13.20 6.16 -0.45
N GLU A 257 14.17 6.89 -1.01
CA GLU A 257 13.92 8.14 -1.72
C GLU A 257 12.99 7.93 -2.91
N HIS A 258 13.24 6.90 -3.71
CA HIS A 258 12.39 6.56 -4.85
C HIS A 258 10.95 6.24 -4.42
N ALA A 259 10.77 5.45 -3.36
CA ALA A 259 9.43 5.16 -2.82
C ALA A 259 8.71 6.42 -2.32
N LEU A 260 9.41 7.32 -1.64
CA LEU A 260 8.86 8.60 -1.19
C LEU A 260 8.50 9.51 -2.37
N ASN A 261 9.30 9.53 -3.43
CA ASN A 261 9.01 10.31 -4.64
C ASN A 261 7.76 9.78 -5.37
N LEU A 262 7.60 8.46 -5.50
CA LEU A 262 6.36 7.86 -6.03
C LEU A 262 5.12 8.31 -5.24
N ILE A 263 5.24 8.44 -3.91
CA ILE A 263 4.15 8.91 -3.05
C ILE A 263 3.91 10.41 -3.25
N LYS A 264 4.96 11.24 -3.27
CA LYS A 264 4.84 12.69 -3.48
C LYS A 264 4.21 13.05 -4.83
N GLU A 265 4.50 12.27 -5.86
CA GLU A 265 3.97 12.46 -7.22
C GLU A 265 2.63 11.75 -7.46
N LEU A 266 2.08 11.07 -6.45
CA LEU A 266 0.86 10.29 -6.61
C LEU A 266 -0.32 11.18 -7.00
N THR A 267 -0.88 10.87 -8.16
CA THR A 267 -2.13 11.44 -8.66
C THR A 267 -3.07 10.32 -9.07
N ILE A 268 -4.35 10.45 -8.76
CA ILE A 268 -5.40 9.51 -9.15
C ILE A 268 -6.44 10.27 -9.96
N ARG A 269 -6.65 9.84 -11.20
CA ARG A 269 -7.78 10.27 -12.04
C ARG A 269 -8.63 9.04 -12.36
N GLN A 270 -9.79 8.94 -11.73
CA GLN A 270 -10.68 7.79 -11.84
C GLN A 270 -12.12 8.18 -11.54
N ALA A 271 -13.09 7.49 -12.14
CA ALA A 271 -14.52 7.68 -11.88
C ALA A 271 -15.02 9.13 -12.07
N LYS A 272 -14.42 9.87 -13.01
CA LYS A 272 -14.66 11.31 -13.28
C LYS A 272 -14.27 12.25 -12.13
N SER A 273 -13.48 11.76 -11.20
CA SER A 273 -12.99 12.46 -10.00
C SER A 273 -11.46 12.46 -9.99
N TYR A 274 -10.87 13.20 -9.06
CA TYR A 274 -9.42 13.21 -8.89
C TYR A 274 -8.96 13.37 -7.44
N MET A 275 -7.71 12.97 -7.20
CA MET A 275 -6.95 13.25 -5.99
C MET A 275 -5.47 13.41 -6.37
N TYR A 276 -4.75 14.28 -5.66
CA TYR A 276 -3.30 14.40 -5.74
C TYR A 276 -2.71 14.58 -4.34
N VAL A 277 -1.50 14.07 -4.12
CA VAL A 277 -0.75 14.31 -2.88
C VAL A 277 -0.24 15.76 -2.88
N ASP A 278 -0.49 16.46 -1.79
CA ASP A 278 -0.16 17.88 -1.61
C ASP A 278 1.09 18.02 -0.73
N GLU A 279 1.16 17.27 0.37
CA GLU A 279 2.26 17.33 1.33
C GLU A 279 2.61 15.92 1.83
N VAL A 280 3.92 15.67 2.03
CA VAL A 280 4.43 14.47 2.69
C VAL A 280 5.45 14.87 3.73
N ILE A 281 5.16 14.57 5.01
CA ILE A 281 6.08 14.73 6.13
C ILE A 281 6.71 13.37 6.43
N VAL A 282 8.04 13.34 6.59
CA VAL A 282 8.82 12.10 6.72
C VAL A 282 9.49 12.04 8.09
N ASP A 283 9.58 10.84 8.66
CA ASP A 283 10.27 10.55 9.90
C ASP A 283 11.20 9.33 9.73
N PHE A 284 12.51 9.58 9.76
CA PHE A 284 13.54 8.55 9.82
C PHE A 284 13.63 8.00 11.25
N ASN A 285 12.83 6.96 11.53
CA ASN A 285 12.59 6.45 12.87
C ASN A 285 13.64 5.41 13.31
N ASP A 286 14.50 5.83 14.24
CA ASP A 286 15.54 5.03 14.89
C ASP A 286 15.08 4.40 16.23
N SER A 287 13.89 4.78 16.71
CA SER A 287 13.33 4.30 17.97
C SER A 287 12.88 2.84 17.89
N SER A 288 12.45 2.25 19.01
CA SER A 288 11.89 0.89 19.01
C SER A 288 10.41 0.83 18.64
N LYS A 289 9.71 1.96 18.68
CA LYS A 289 8.27 2.04 18.44
C LYS A 289 8.02 2.70 17.09
N MET A 290 7.45 1.94 16.15
CA MET A 290 7.03 2.46 14.84
C MET A 290 5.97 3.57 14.99
N MET A 291 5.76 4.34 13.92
CA MET A 291 4.77 5.42 13.83
C MET A 291 4.97 6.49 14.90
N ARG A 292 6.22 6.95 15.10
CA ARG A 292 6.53 8.08 15.98
C ARG A 292 5.80 9.35 15.52
N ILE A 293 5.83 9.61 14.22
CA ILE A 293 5.07 10.68 13.57
C ILE A 293 3.56 10.70 13.89
N LYS A 294 2.94 9.55 14.21
CA LYS A 294 1.49 9.49 14.51
C LYS A 294 1.15 9.84 15.95
N ARG A 295 2.11 9.66 16.87
CA ARG A 295 1.94 9.89 18.31
C ARG A 295 2.46 11.25 18.75
N ASP A 296 3.56 11.70 18.15
CA ASP A 296 4.19 12.98 18.46
C ASP A 296 4.99 13.46 17.23
N GLU A 297 4.45 14.48 16.56
CA GLU A 297 5.12 15.08 15.39
C GLU A 297 6.33 15.94 15.78
N SER A 298 6.51 16.30 17.06
CA SER A 298 7.66 17.12 17.50
C SER A 298 8.96 16.32 17.65
N GLU A 299 8.87 14.98 17.74
CA GLU A 299 10.01 14.08 17.88
C GLU A 299 10.52 13.52 16.55
N ILE A 300 9.95 13.94 15.40
CA ILE A 300 10.32 13.38 14.10
C ILE A 300 11.71 13.84 13.66
N SER A 301 12.32 13.04 12.79
CA SER A 301 13.55 13.39 12.10
C SER A 301 13.31 13.40 10.60
N GLU A 302 13.22 14.59 10.01
CA GLU A 302 12.96 14.75 8.56
C GLU A 302 14.15 14.33 7.69
N GLU A 303 15.36 14.38 8.24
CA GLU A 303 16.58 13.93 7.58
C GLU A 303 17.16 12.69 8.28
N PRO A 304 17.87 11.81 7.55
CA PRO A 304 18.52 10.65 8.15
C PRO A 304 19.71 11.08 9.02
N GLN A 305 19.56 11.00 10.34
CA GLN A 305 20.62 11.34 11.31
C GLN A 305 21.61 10.21 11.58
N SER A 306 21.36 9.01 11.05
CA SER A 306 22.21 7.84 11.22
C SER A 306 22.04 6.88 10.04
N GLU A 307 22.86 5.82 9.98
CA GLU A 307 22.71 4.77 8.99
C GLU A 307 21.44 3.94 9.22
N PHE A 308 20.99 3.26 8.15
CA PHE A 308 19.92 2.29 8.25
C PHE A 308 20.34 1.09 9.09
N ALA A 309 19.40 0.56 9.87
CA ALA A 309 19.65 -0.58 10.73
C ALA A 309 20.04 -1.82 9.93
N ALA A 310 21.19 -2.42 10.25
CA ALA A 310 21.62 -3.68 9.65
C ALA A 310 21.07 -4.88 10.45
N TYR A 311 20.08 -5.58 9.90
CA TYR A 311 19.41 -6.70 10.55
C TYR A 311 20.01 -8.07 10.25
N PHE A 312 20.84 -8.19 9.21
CA PHE A 312 21.44 -9.44 8.77
C PHE A 312 22.95 -9.34 8.70
N TYR A 313 23.65 -10.45 8.87
CA TYR A 313 25.09 -10.58 8.68
C TYR A 313 25.41 -11.89 7.96
N ALA A 314 26.47 -11.87 7.15
CA ALA A 314 26.97 -13.07 6.49
C ALA A 314 27.73 -13.94 7.50
N LYS A 315 27.54 -15.25 7.44
CA LYS A 315 28.24 -16.24 8.26
C LYS A 315 28.69 -17.42 7.43
#